data_AF-A0A225E0M8-F1
#
_entry.id   AF-A0A225E0M8-F1
#
_cell.length_a   1.000
_cell.length_b   1.000
_cell.length_c   1.000
_cell.angle_alpha   90.00
_cell.angle_beta   90.00
_cell.angle_gamma   90.00
#
_symmetry.space_group_name_H-M   'P 1'
#
loop_
_entity.id
_entity.type
_entity.pdbx_description
1 polymer ?
#
loop_
_entity_poly.entity_id
_entity_poly.type
_entity_poly.pdbx_seq_one_letter_code
_entity_poly.pdbx_strand_id
1 'polypeptide(L)'
;MTLSRPANWIADRARQIEASGIRKIFDLGRSLKDPVNLSIGQPHFDVPEVIKSAAKAAIDRGHNGYSVTQGAAELREKLKADVAARFNHPDREVLVTSGTSGGLLLAMLAVVNPGDEVVVTDPYFVSYPNLVSIAGGRFVSVDTYPDFHVDPEKIRAAITPRTKVVMLCSPNNPNGAVIDVSAMRAVAELCRERGCFSLATRFTAPSTTTARRTARPSSAKTFS
;
A
#
# COMPACT_ATOMS: atom_id res chain seq x y z
N MET A 1 22.17 32.70 34.76
CA MET A 1 21.14 32.13 33.88
C MET A 1 21.72 30.91 33.18
N THR A 2 21.48 29.73 33.73
CA THR A 2 21.87 28.45 33.12
C THR A 2 20.85 28.16 32.01
N LEU A 3 21.26 28.31 30.75
CA LEU A 3 20.46 27.86 29.61
C LEU A 3 20.30 26.33 29.72
N SER A 4 19.14 25.88 30.20
CA SER A 4 18.77 24.47 30.13
C SER A 4 18.79 24.04 28.66
N ARG A 5 19.52 22.97 28.33
CA ARG A 5 19.43 22.35 26.98
C ARG A 5 17.95 22.20 26.61
N PRO A 6 17.52 22.52 25.37
CA PRO A 6 16.19 22.17 24.93
C PRO A 6 16.08 20.65 24.97
N ALA A 7 15.28 20.14 25.90
CA ALA A 7 14.92 18.73 25.95
C ALA A 7 14.03 18.45 24.73
N ASN A 8 14.47 17.53 23.86
CA ASN A 8 13.73 16.94 22.74
C ASN A 8 13.31 17.83 21.56
N TRP A 9 14.19 17.93 20.56
CA TRP A 9 13.83 18.40 19.21
C TRP A 9 13.00 17.40 18.39
N ILE A 10 12.98 16.12 18.79
CA ILE A 10 12.27 15.06 18.08
C ILE A 10 10.84 14.98 18.60
N ALA A 11 9.88 15.21 17.70
CA ALA A 11 8.44 15.14 17.96
C ALA A 11 8.01 13.76 18.49
N ASP A 12 7.02 13.74 19.38
CA ASP A 12 6.58 12.50 20.05
C ASP A 12 6.07 11.45 19.05
N ARG A 13 5.34 11.86 18.01
CA ARG A 13 4.91 10.96 16.93
C ARG A 13 6.08 10.26 16.22
N ALA A 14 7.22 10.93 16.09
CA ALA A 14 8.39 10.34 15.45
C ALA A 14 9.05 9.27 16.33
N ARG A 15 8.86 9.34 17.65
CA ARG A 15 9.35 8.34 18.61
C ARG A 15 8.54 7.06 18.60
N GLN A 16 7.30 7.11 18.08
CA GLN A 16 6.43 5.95 17.95
C GLN A 16 6.75 5.09 16.71
N ILE A 17 7.60 5.59 15.81
CA ILE A 17 7.98 4.86 14.60
C ILE A 17 9.06 3.85 14.93
N GLU A 18 8.74 2.57 14.76
CA GLU A 18 9.73 1.51 14.92
C GLU A 18 10.59 1.34 13.65
N ALA A 19 11.86 1.03 13.86
CA ALA A 19 12.76 0.68 12.77
C ALA A 19 12.32 -0.62 12.09
N SER A 20 12.13 -0.58 10.77
CA SER A 20 11.70 -1.72 9.97
C SER A 20 12.61 -2.95 10.16
N GLY A 21 12.01 -4.10 10.51
CA GLY A 21 12.71 -5.38 10.57
C GLY A 21 13.36 -5.77 9.23
N ILE A 22 12.73 -5.40 8.10
CA ILE A 22 13.29 -5.60 6.75
C ILE A 22 14.63 -4.87 6.61
N ARG A 23 14.72 -3.64 7.12
CA ARG A 23 15.97 -2.87 7.04
C ARG A 23 17.07 -3.49 7.87
N LYS A 24 16.74 -4.00 9.07
CA LYS A 24 17.70 -4.75 9.90
C LYS A 24 18.23 -5.96 9.13
N ILE A 25 17.35 -6.79 8.57
CA ILE A 25 17.75 -7.97 7.77
C ILE A 25 18.62 -7.56 6.57
N PHE A 26 18.27 -6.47 5.88
CA PHE A 26 19.06 -5.95 4.77
C PHE A 26 20.47 -5.53 5.19
N ASP A 27 20.59 -4.77 6.29
CA ASP A 27 21.88 -4.32 6.80
C ASP A 27 22.74 -5.51 7.28
N LEU A 28 22.12 -6.54 7.88
CA LEU A 28 22.81 -7.81 8.16
C LEU A 28 23.29 -8.50 6.88
N GLY A 29 22.43 -8.57 5.86
CA GLY A 29 22.75 -9.18 4.56
C GLY A 29 24.00 -8.60 3.90
N ARG A 30 24.26 -7.29 4.09
CA ARG A 30 25.48 -6.64 3.55
C ARG A 30 26.78 -7.16 4.17
N SER A 31 26.73 -7.74 5.36
CA SER A 31 27.90 -8.32 6.03
C SER A 31 28.13 -9.79 5.67
N LEU A 32 27.16 -10.44 5.02
CA LEU A 32 27.28 -11.82 4.56
C LEU A 32 28.09 -11.90 3.27
N LYS A 33 28.90 -12.96 3.15
CA LYS A 33 29.60 -13.29 1.91
C LYS A 33 28.67 -14.07 0.99
N ASP A 34 28.38 -13.52 -0.19
CA ASP A 34 27.52 -14.10 -1.22
C ASP A 34 26.09 -14.51 -0.77
N PRO A 35 25.30 -13.58 -0.20
CA PRO A 35 23.95 -13.90 0.26
C PRO A 35 22.93 -14.00 -0.89
N VAL A 36 22.03 -14.98 -0.80
CA VAL A 36 20.79 -14.98 -1.61
C VAL A 36 19.77 -14.07 -0.93
N ASN A 37 19.41 -12.96 -1.58
CA ASN A 37 18.49 -11.98 -1.02
C ASN A 37 17.03 -12.21 -1.45
N LEU A 38 16.21 -12.71 -0.53
CA LEU A 38 14.77 -12.90 -0.72
C LEU A 38 13.91 -11.86 0.04
N SER A 39 14.52 -10.76 0.49
CA SER A 39 13.86 -9.77 1.37
C SER A 39 13.28 -8.55 0.63
N ILE A 40 13.60 -8.37 -0.65
CA ILE A 40 13.29 -7.14 -1.39
C ILE A 40 12.12 -7.35 -2.34
N GLY A 41 11.07 -6.55 -2.18
CA GLY A 41 9.92 -6.47 -3.09
C GLY A 41 10.18 -5.59 -4.32
N GLN A 42 11.38 -5.64 -4.91
CA GLN A 42 11.75 -4.87 -6.10
C GLN A 42 11.75 -5.81 -7.31
N PRO A 43 11.26 -5.38 -8.47
CA PRO A 43 11.41 -6.16 -9.69
C PRO A 43 12.88 -6.43 -10.04
N HIS A 44 13.15 -7.64 -10.55
CA HIS A 44 14.49 -8.04 -10.99
C HIS A 44 14.91 -7.39 -12.33
N PHE A 45 13.96 -6.83 -13.07
CA PHE A 45 14.20 -6.22 -14.37
C PHE A 45 14.50 -4.73 -14.24
N ASP A 46 15.28 -4.22 -15.20
CA ASP A 46 15.59 -2.81 -15.31
C ASP A 46 14.41 -2.00 -15.89
N VAL A 47 14.43 -0.69 -15.72
CA VAL A 47 13.46 0.23 -16.33
C VAL A 47 13.50 0.08 -17.86
N PRO A 48 12.35 -0.09 -18.53
CA PRO A 48 12.30 -0.22 -20.00
C PRO A 48 12.93 0.98 -20.72
N GLU A 49 13.66 0.74 -21.83
CA GLU A 49 14.41 1.79 -22.53
C GLU A 49 13.53 2.93 -23.06
N VAL A 50 12.27 2.63 -23.42
CA VAL A 50 11.29 3.65 -23.81
C VAL A 50 11.03 4.66 -22.69
N ILE A 51 11.00 4.22 -21.43
CA ILE A 51 10.80 5.10 -20.27
C ILE A 51 12.07 5.91 -20.01
N LYS A 52 13.25 5.29 -20.08
CA LYS A 52 14.54 5.97 -19.95
C LYS A 52 14.70 7.07 -21.01
N SER A 53 14.37 6.77 -22.26
CA SER A 53 14.44 7.70 -23.38
C SER A 53 13.47 8.86 -23.21
N ALA A 54 12.23 8.60 -22.76
CA ALA A 54 11.27 9.66 -22.48
C ALA A 54 11.74 10.61 -21.36
N ALA A 55 12.34 10.06 -20.30
CA ALA A 55 12.89 10.86 -19.20
C ALA A 55 14.07 11.74 -19.65
N LYS A 56 15.02 11.18 -20.42
CA LYS A 56 16.13 11.94 -21.03
C LYS A 56 15.61 13.09 -21.88
N ALA A 57 14.68 12.79 -22.79
CA ALA A 57 14.11 13.80 -23.68
C ALA A 57 13.31 14.88 -22.92
N ALA A 58 12.71 14.57 -21.76
CA ALA A 58 12.08 15.59 -20.91
C ALA A 58 13.13 16.57 -20.35
N ILE A 59 14.27 16.06 -19.88
CA ILE A 59 15.41 16.85 -19.40
C ILE A 59 15.98 17.72 -20.55
N ASP A 60 16.23 17.12 -21.72
CA ASP A 60 16.81 17.83 -22.88
C ASP A 60 15.91 18.98 -23.36
N ARG A 61 14.59 18.83 -23.20
CA ARG A 61 13.59 19.87 -23.51
C ARG A 61 13.37 20.88 -22.38
N GLY A 62 14.12 20.80 -21.28
CA GLY A 62 14.03 21.74 -20.17
C GLY A 62 12.77 21.60 -19.31
N HIS A 63 12.18 20.41 -19.19
CA HIS A 63 11.03 20.19 -18.30
C HIS A 63 11.49 20.09 -16.83
N ASN A 64 11.90 21.22 -16.25
CA ASN A 64 12.45 21.32 -14.88
C ASN A 64 11.66 22.28 -13.96
N GLY A 65 10.53 22.82 -14.42
CA GLY A 65 9.65 23.68 -13.64
C GLY A 65 8.68 22.91 -12.74
N TYR A 66 8.03 23.62 -11.81
CA TYR A 66 6.95 23.05 -11.01
C TYR A 66 5.79 22.56 -11.88
N SER A 67 5.27 21.37 -11.58
CA SER A 67 3.94 20.97 -12.05
C SER A 67 2.86 21.58 -11.15
N VAL A 68 1.61 21.52 -11.60
CA VAL A 68 0.46 21.77 -10.71
C VAL A 68 0.40 20.70 -9.61
N THR A 69 -0.16 21.04 -8.45
CA THR A 69 -0.18 20.19 -7.24
C THR A 69 -0.75 18.80 -7.48
N GLN A 70 -1.75 18.68 -8.36
CA GLN A 70 -2.42 17.41 -8.66
C GLN A 70 -1.59 16.49 -9.57
N GLY A 71 -0.57 17.03 -10.23
CA GLY A 71 0.19 16.39 -11.30
C GLY A 71 -0.11 16.96 -12.69
N ALA A 72 0.81 16.74 -13.63
CA ALA A 72 0.70 17.21 -15.01
C ALA A 72 -0.62 16.76 -15.66
N ALA A 73 -1.30 17.68 -16.36
CA ALA A 73 -2.61 17.42 -16.94
C ALA A 73 -2.62 16.21 -17.88
N GLU A 74 -1.64 16.11 -18.78
CA GLU A 74 -1.53 14.98 -19.72
C GLU A 74 -1.47 13.63 -19.01
N LEU A 75 -0.71 13.52 -17.91
CA LEU A 75 -0.62 12.30 -17.11
C LEU A 75 -1.95 12.01 -16.42
N ARG A 76 -2.58 13.02 -15.83
CA ARG A 76 -3.88 12.85 -15.15
C ARG A 76 -4.96 12.37 -16.10
N GLU A 77 -5.07 12.94 -17.31
CA GLU A 77 -6.09 12.50 -18.29
C GLU A 77 -5.86 11.04 -18.72
N LYS A 78 -4.61 10.64 -18.95
CA LYS A 78 -4.26 9.22 -19.24
C LYS A 78 -4.63 8.29 -18.09
N LEU A 79 -4.36 8.70 -16.85
CA LEU A 79 -4.71 7.92 -15.66
C LEU A 79 -6.24 7.84 -15.46
N LYS A 80 -6.98 8.93 -15.67
CA LYS A 80 -8.45 8.93 -15.61
C LYS A 80 -9.03 7.96 -16.64
N ALA A 81 -8.55 8.00 -17.88
CA ALA A 81 -8.97 7.08 -18.92
C ALA A 81 -8.66 5.61 -18.56
N ASP A 82 -7.48 5.32 -18.01
CA ASP A 82 -7.10 3.98 -17.55
C ASP A 82 -8.00 3.50 -16.40
N VAL A 83 -8.29 4.36 -15.42
CA VAL A 83 -9.21 4.05 -14.30
C VAL A 83 -10.62 3.80 -14.81
N ALA A 84 -11.12 4.64 -15.71
CA ALA A 84 -12.44 4.48 -16.32
C ALA A 84 -12.54 3.15 -17.09
N ALA A 85 -11.53 2.81 -17.90
CA ALA A 85 -11.51 1.59 -18.68
C ALA A 85 -11.37 0.32 -17.81
N ARG A 86 -10.54 0.36 -16.77
CA ARG A 86 -10.27 -0.82 -15.92
C ARG A 86 -11.35 -1.08 -14.89
N PHE A 87 -12.00 -0.03 -14.38
CA PHE A 87 -12.90 -0.15 -13.24
C PHE A 87 -14.31 0.37 -13.50
N ASN A 88 -14.62 0.79 -14.73
CA ASN A 88 -15.91 1.39 -15.10
C ASN A 88 -16.30 2.58 -14.21
N HIS A 89 -15.30 3.42 -13.92
CA HIS A 89 -15.41 4.55 -12.99
C HIS A 89 -14.95 5.86 -13.67
N PRO A 90 -15.77 6.43 -14.57
CA PRO A 90 -15.42 7.66 -15.30
C PRO A 90 -15.49 8.92 -14.42
N ASP A 91 -16.11 8.83 -13.25
CA ASP A 91 -16.32 9.90 -12.28
C ASP A 91 -15.13 10.13 -11.35
N ARG A 92 -14.08 9.30 -11.45
CA ARG A 92 -12.96 9.33 -10.50
C ARG A 92 -11.93 10.40 -10.86
N GLU A 93 -11.60 11.21 -9.86
CA GLU A 93 -10.47 12.12 -9.90
C GLU A 93 -9.15 11.39 -9.56
N VAL A 94 -8.04 11.95 -10.04
CA VAL A 94 -6.70 11.37 -9.86
C VAL A 94 -5.72 12.39 -9.31
N LEU A 95 -4.86 11.93 -8.39
CA LEU A 95 -3.78 12.71 -7.80
C LEU A 95 -2.46 11.96 -8.00
N VAL A 96 -1.49 12.60 -8.64
CA VAL A 96 -0.14 12.04 -8.81
C VAL A 96 0.67 12.37 -7.56
N THR A 97 1.32 11.35 -6.99
CA THR A 97 2.12 11.49 -5.76
C THR A 97 3.50 10.87 -5.95
N SER A 98 4.42 11.13 -5.01
CA SER A 98 5.75 10.52 -5.00
C SER A 98 5.66 9.05 -4.59
N GLY A 99 5.22 8.22 -5.53
CA GLY A 99 4.95 6.79 -5.33
C GLY A 99 3.75 6.51 -4.41
N THR A 100 3.39 5.24 -4.31
CA THR A 100 2.26 4.78 -3.46
C THR A 100 2.46 5.16 -1.99
N SER A 101 3.69 5.18 -1.50
CA SER A 101 4.00 5.60 -0.12
C SER A 101 3.60 7.05 0.15
N GLY A 102 3.86 7.97 -0.80
CA GLY A 102 3.43 9.36 -0.69
C GLY A 102 1.90 9.49 -0.70
N GLY A 103 1.23 8.76 -1.59
CA GLY A 103 -0.23 8.73 -1.66
C GLY A 103 -0.88 8.20 -0.37
N LEU A 104 -0.33 7.14 0.21
CA LEU A 104 -0.80 6.58 1.48
C LEU A 104 -0.62 7.55 2.65
N LEU A 105 0.53 8.20 2.75
CA LEU A 105 0.77 9.20 3.78
C LEU A 105 -0.22 10.37 3.66
N LEU A 106 -0.41 10.91 2.45
CA LEU A 106 -1.36 11.98 2.21
C LEU A 106 -2.81 11.55 2.53
N ALA A 107 -3.20 10.34 2.15
CA ALA A 107 -4.52 9.81 2.46
C ALA A 107 -4.76 9.72 3.98
N MET A 108 -3.79 9.19 4.74
CA MET A 108 -3.91 9.10 6.20
C MET A 108 -4.00 10.49 6.83
N LEU A 109 -3.11 11.41 6.45
CA LEU A 109 -3.11 12.78 6.99
C LEU A 109 -4.37 13.58 6.60
N ALA A 110 -5.02 13.24 5.48
CA ALA A 110 -6.23 13.92 5.04
C ALA A 110 -7.49 13.49 5.78
N VAL A 111 -7.56 12.23 6.26
CA VAL A 111 -8.82 11.66 6.78
C VAL A 111 -8.77 11.27 8.25
N VAL A 112 -7.59 11.01 8.82
CA VAL A 112 -7.41 10.50 10.19
C VAL A 112 -7.09 11.65 11.14
N ASN A 113 -7.88 11.80 12.21
CA ASN A 113 -7.54 12.67 13.34
C ASN A 113 -6.86 11.88 14.48
N PRO A 114 -6.19 12.58 15.41
CA PRO A 114 -5.68 11.95 16.62
C PRO A 114 -6.73 11.11 17.37
N GLY A 115 -6.41 9.84 17.59
CA GLY A 115 -7.28 8.88 18.26
C GLY A 115 -8.41 8.28 17.40
N ASP A 116 -8.49 8.60 16.11
CA ASP A 116 -9.31 7.83 15.17
C ASP A 116 -8.69 6.45 14.94
N GLU A 117 -9.53 5.44 14.69
CA GLU A 117 -9.08 4.07 14.43
C GLU A 117 -8.96 3.81 12.93
N VAL A 118 -7.88 3.12 12.56
CA VAL A 118 -7.64 2.60 11.22
C VAL A 118 -7.58 1.07 11.31
N VAL A 119 -8.60 0.42 10.77
CA VAL A 119 -8.74 -1.04 10.75
C VAL A 119 -8.00 -1.59 9.54
N VAL A 120 -7.12 -2.56 9.74
CA VAL A 120 -6.27 -3.16 8.70
C VAL A 120 -6.25 -4.67 8.85
N THR A 121 -6.25 -5.41 7.73
CA THR A 121 -6.11 -6.87 7.76
C THR A 121 -4.66 -7.30 8.03
N ASP A 122 -4.47 -8.35 8.84
CA ASP A 122 -3.18 -8.93 9.19
C ASP A 122 -3.01 -10.29 8.51
N PRO A 123 -1.90 -10.56 7.81
CA PRO A 123 -0.67 -9.78 7.72
C PRO A 123 -0.74 -8.58 6.77
N TYR A 124 -0.07 -7.48 7.14
CA TYR A 124 -0.07 -6.20 6.41
C TYR A 124 1.32 -5.75 5.95
N PHE A 125 1.35 -4.78 5.04
CA PHE A 125 2.60 -4.14 4.64
C PHE A 125 3.18 -3.32 5.80
N VAL A 126 4.49 -3.52 6.06
CA VAL A 126 5.22 -3.03 7.24
C VAL A 126 5.06 -1.52 7.52
N SER A 127 4.74 -0.71 6.52
CA SER A 127 4.59 0.74 6.73
C SER A 127 3.24 1.15 7.32
N TYR A 128 2.20 0.31 7.28
CA TYR A 128 0.83 0.73 7.64
C TYR A 128 0.71 1.19 9.11
N PRO A 129 1.22 0.47 10.13
CA PRO A 129 1.17 0.96 11.52
C PRO A 129 1.87 2.32 11.69
N ASN A 130 3.02 2.50 11.04
CA ASN A 130 3.78 3.75 11.10
C ASN A 130 3.02 4.91 10.47
N LEU A 131 2.33 4.70 9.34
CA LEU A 131 1.50 5.73 8.69
C LEU A 131 0.33 6.15 9.58
N VAL A 132 -0.31 5.19 10.24
CA VAL A 132 -1.41 5.45 11.19
C VAL A 132 -0.90 6.23 12.40
N SER A 133 0.24 5.83 12.97
CA SER A 133 0.88 6.52 14.10
C SER A 133 1.31 7.95 13.74
N ILE A 134 1.87 8.18 12.53
CA ILE A 134 2.24 9.52 12.05
C ILE A 134 1.02 10.46 12.00
N ALA A 135 -0.15 9.93 11.61
CA ALA A 135 -1.41 10.67 11.61
C ALA A 135 -2.05 10.80 13.01
N GLY A 136 -1.45 10.19 14.05
CA GLY A 136 -1.98 10.16 15.41
C GLY A 136 -3.14 9.18 15.61
N GLY A 137 -3.43 8.32 14.62
CA GLY A 137 -4.47 7.31 14.69
C GLY A 137 -4.08 6.11 15.55
N ARG A 138 -5.08 5.29 15.88
CA ARG A 138 -4.92 3.96 16.48
C ARG A 138 -4.99 2.89 15.41
N PHE A 139 -3.95 2.07 15.31
CA PHE A 139 -3.91 0.93 14.41
C PHE A 139 -4.69 -0.24 15.03
N VAL A 140 -5.66 -0.79 14.29
CA VAL A 140 -6.49 -1.93 14.71
C VAL A 140 -6.31 -3.05 13.69
N SER A 141 -5.70 -4.16 14.09
CA SER A 141 -5.45 -5.31 13.21
C SER A 141 -6.60 -6.32 13.25
N VAL A 142 -6.95 -6.88 12.09
CA VAL A 142 -7.91 -7.98 11.92
C VAL A 142 -7.20 -9.20 11.35
N ASP A 143 -7.10 -10.26 12.15
CA ASP A 143 -6.40 -11.49 11.77
C ASP A 143 -7.14 -12.28 10.67
N THR A 144 -6.41 -12.60 9.59
CA THR A 144 -6.87 -13.39 8.45
C THR A 144 -6.29 -14.81 8.41
N TYR A 145 -5.50 -15.23 9.40
CA TYR A 145 -4.98 -16.60 9.48
C TYR A 145 -6.12 -17.64 9.62
N PRO A 146 -5.96 -18.88 9.11
CA PRO A 146 -4.79 -19.46 8.41
C PRO A 146 -4.72 -19.25 6.90
N ASP A 147 -5.84 -18.94 6.25
CA ASP A 147 -5.97 -18.97 4.79
C ASP A 147 -5.82 -17.60 4.13
N PHE A 148 -5.69 -16.55 4.95
CA PHE A 148 -5.52 -15.16 4.54
C PHE A 148 -6.71 -14.59 3.75
N HIS A 149 -7.89 -15.21 3.87
CA HIS A 149 -9.11 -14.67 3.29
C HIS A 149 -9.66 -13.54 4.16
N VAL A 150 -10.12 -12.48 3.49
CA VAL A 150 -10.77 -11.35 4.16
C VAL A 150 -12.21 -11.73 4.50
N ASP A 151 -12.50 -11.80 5.80
CA ASP A 151 -13.84 -12.01 6.33
C ASP A 151 -14.48 -10.65 6.71
N PRO A 152 -15.53 -10.20 5.99
CA PRO A 152 -16.23 -8.96 6.31
C PRO A 152 -16.82 -8.92 7.73
N GLU A 153 -17.16 -10.05 8.32
CA GLU A 153 -17.74 -10.09 9.68
C GLU A 153 -16.67 -9.89 10.76
N LYS A 154 -15.45 -10.41 10.55
CA LYS A 154 -14.31 -10.05 11.41
C LYS A 154 -14.01 -8.56 11.35
N ILE A 155 -14.08 -7.95 10.17
CA ILE A 155 -13.93 -6.49 10.02
C ILE A 155 -15.09 -5.76 10.71
N ARG A 156 -16.33 -6.22 10.55
CA ARG A 156 -17.52 -5.64 11.22
C ARG A 156 -17.35 -5.63 12.74
N ALA A 157 -16.81 -6.71 13.32
CA ALA A 157 -16.56 -6.80 14.76
C ALA A 157 -15.46 -5.85 15.24
N ALA A 158 -14.49 -5.50 14.38
CA ALA A 158 -13.43 -4.55 14.70
C ALA A 158 -13.83 -3.07 14.54
N ILE A 159 -14.93 -2.80 13.84
CA ILE A 159 -15.43 -1.41 13.66
C ILE A 159 -16.06 -0.91 14.96
N THR A 160 -15.60 0.24 15.41
CA THR A 160 -16.14 1.01 16.53
C THR A 160 -16.63 2.38 16.08
N PRO A 161 -17.31 3.17 16.93
CA PRO A 161 -17.64 4.57 16.63
C PRO A 161 -16.42 5.47 16.36
N ARG A 162 -15.20 5.02 16.68
CA ARG A 162 -13.95 5.74 16.40
C ARG A 162 -13.30 5.31 15.09
N THR A 163 -13.79 4.25 14.44
CA THR A 163 -13.24 3.79 13.17
C THR A 163 -13.46 4.82 12.08
N LYS A 164 -12.35 5.33 11.56
CA LYS A 164 -12.32 6.31 10.48
C LYS A 164 -12.00 5.69 9.14
N VAL A 165 -11.09 4.71 9.12
CA VAL A 165 -10.64 4.06 7.89
C VAL A 165 -10.66 2.55 8.05
N VAL A 166 -11.12 1.85 7.02
CA VAL A 166 -10.84 0.42 6.80
C VAL A 166 -9.91 0.30 5.60
N MET A 167 -8.72 -0.23 5.82
CA MET A 167 -7.66 -0.34 4.82
C MET A 167 -7.49 -1.78 4.34
N LEU A 168 -7.47 -1.95 3.01
CA LEU A 168 -7.33 -3.24 2.33
C LEU A 168 -6.19 -3.19 1.31
N CYS A 169 -5.48 -4.30 1.14
CA CYS A 169 -4.44 -4.45 0.12
C CYS A 169 -4.73 -5.67 -0.75
N SER A 170 -4.79 -5.49 -2.07
CA SER A 170 -5.03 -6.60 -3.01
C SER A 170 -4.32 -6.37 -4.35
N PRO A 171 -3.41 -7.28 -4.78
CA PRO A 171 -2.86 -8.39 -4.00
C PRO A 171 -2.17 -7.89 -2.72
N ASN A 172 -2.25 -8.67 -1.65
CA ASN A 172 -1.71 -8.28 -0.35
C ASN A 172 -0.19 -8.51 -0.27
N ASN A 173 0.52 -7.59 0.37
CA ASN A 173 1.91 -7.77 0.79
C ASN A 173 1.88 -7.91 2.32
N PRO A 174 2.32 -9.04 2.91
CA PRO A 174 3.34 -9.96 2.38
C PRO A 174 2.86 -11.29 1.76
N ASN A 175 1.60 -11.66 1.92
CA ASN A 175 1.17 -13.05 1.61
C ASN A 175 0.71 -13.30 0.16
N GLY A 176 0.58 -12.26 -0.66
CA GLY A 176 0.13 -12.37 -2.05
C GLY A 176 -1.37 -12.62 -2.24
N ALA A 177 -2.16 -12.69 -1.18
CA ALA A 177 -3.58 -13.00 -1.24
C ALA A 177 -4.34 -11.94 -2.06
N VAL A 178 -5.28 -12.40 -2.90
CA VAL A 178 -6.16 -11.53 -3.69
C VAL A 178 -7.54 -11.56 -3.04
N ILE A 179 -8.03 -10.38 -2.66
CA ILE A 179 -9.34 -10.24 -2.05
C ILE A 179 -10.43 -10.51 -3.09
N ASP A 180 -11.36 -11.41 -2.76
CA ASP A 180 -12.52 -11.72 -3.60
C ASP A 180 -13.40 -10.47 -3.82
N VAL A 181 -13.98 -10.34 -5.01
CA VAL A 181 -14.84 -9.20 -5.36
C VAL A 181 -16.04 -9.10 -4.41
N SER A 182 -16.62 -10.23 -4.00
CA SER A 182 -17.72 -10.28 -3.03
C SER A 182 -17.31 -9.74 -1.66
N ALA A 183 -16.15 -10.17 -1.15
CA ALA A 183 -15.62 -9.69 0.13
C ALA A 183 -15.29 -8.19 0.08
N MET A 184 -14.61 -7.74 -0.99
CA MET A 184 -14.30 -6.32 -1.21
C MET A 184 -15.58 -5.47 -1.24
N ARG A 185 -16.62 -5.93 -1.93
CA ARG A 185 -17.92 -5.24 -1.99
C ARG A 185 -18.59 -5.21 -0.63
N ALA A 186 -18.63 -6.32 0.09
CA ALA A 186 -19.22 -6.40 1.42
C ALA A 186 -18.53 -5.44 2.40
N VAL A 187 -17.20 -5.33 2.37
CA VAL A 187 -16.46 -4.36 3.19
C VAL A 187 -16.77 -2.92 2.78
N ALA A 188 -16.87 -2.63 1.48
CA ALA A 188 -17.23 -1.28 1.02
C ALA A 188 -18.66 -0.88 1.45
N GLU A 189 -19.61 -1.81 1.36
CA GLU A 189 -20.99 -1.61 1.84
C GLU A 189 -21.03 -1.40 3.35
N LEU A 190 -20.30 -2.21 4.11
CA LEU A 190 -20.12 -2.05 5.55
C LEU A 190 -19.53 -0.67 5.91
N CYS A 191 -18.52 -0.20 5.19
CA CYS A 191 -17.95 1.12 5.43
C CYS A 191 -18.97 2.24 5.20
N ARG A 192 -19.78 2.12 4.14
CA ARG A 192 -20.88 3.05 3.85
C ARG A 192 -21.95 3.04 4.96
N GLU A 193 -22.34 1.87 5.45
CA GLU A 193 -23.32 1.71 6.54
C GLU A 193 -22.81 2.30 7.86
N ARG A 194 -21.52 2.15 8.15
CA ARG A 194 -20.89 2.59 9.40
C ARG A 194 -20.35 4.01 9.34
N GLY A 195 -20.35 4.64 8.17
CA GLY A 195 -19.86 6.01 7.98
C GLY A 195 -18.34 6.14 8.08
N CYS A 196 -17.58 5.09 7.73
CA CYS A 196 -16.12 5.13 7.67
C CYS A 196 -15.60 5.05 6.22
N PHE A 197 -14.35 5.49 6.02
CA PHE A 197 -13.71 5.55 4.72
C PHE A 197 -13.09 4.20 4.36
N SER A 198 -13.34 3.69 3.15
CA SER A 198 -12.61 2.52 2.64
C SER A 198 -11.38 2.98 1.83
N LEU A 199 -10.20 2.48 2.20
CA LEU A 199 -8.95 2.74 1.49
C LEU A 199 -8.39 1.43 0.93
N ALA A 200 -8.25 1.34 -0.38
CA ALA A 200 -7.69 0.16 -1.04
C ALA A 200 -6.34 0.48 -1.69
N THR A 201 -5.33 -0.34 -1.42
CA THR A 201 -4.05 -0.31 -2.13
C THR A 201 -3.95 -1.45 -3.13
N ARG A 202 -3.47 -1.12 -4.32
CA ARG A 202 -3.16 -2.10 -5.35
C ARG A 202 -1.73 -1.90 -5.83
N PHE A 203 -0.88 -2.87 -5.54
CA PHE A 203 0.42 -2.97 -6.18
C PHE A 203 0.24 -3.78 -7.46
N THR A 204 0.32 -3.12 -8.61
CA THR A 204 0.33 -3.84 -9.89
C THR A 204 1.70 -4.46 -10.08
N ALA A 205 1.85 -5.73 -9.73
CA ALA A 205 2.80 -6.56 -10.46
C ALA A 205 2.13 -6.97 -11.79
N PRO A 206 2.85 -7.00 -12.92
CA PRO A 206 2.33 -7.50 -14.19
C PRO A 206 1.90 -8.98 -14.16
N SER A 207 2.11 -9.67 -13.03
CA SER A 207 1.86 -11.09 -12.83
C SER A 207 0.70 -11.38 -11.86
N THR A 208 -0.45 -10.71 -11.97
CA THR A 208 -1.67 -11.31 -11.41
C THR A 208 -2.03 -12.50 -12.29
N THR A 209 -1.39 -13.63 -12.05
CA THR A 209 -1.75 -14.91 -12.66
C THR A 209 -3.12 -15.26 -12.09
N THR A 210 -4.18 -14.94 -12.83
CA THR A 210 -5.51 -15.52 -12.63
C THR A 210 -5.43 -17.02 -12.88
N ALA A 211 -4.96 -17.77 -11.89
CA ALA A 211 -5.02 -19.22 -11.87
C ALA A 211 -5.88 -19.65 -10.68
N ARG A 212 -7.20 -19.62 -10.87
CA ARG A 212 -8.06 -20.64 -10.26
C ARG A 212 -7.63 -21.98 -10.84
N ARG A 213 -6.56 -22.55 -10.30
CA ARG A 213 -6.14 -23.90 -10.64
C ARG A 213 -6.91 -24.82 -9.71
N THR A 214 -8.11 -25.23 -10.15
CA THR A 214 -8.81 -26.36 -9.55
C THR A 214 -7.86 -27.55 -9.61
N ALA A 215 -7.47 -28.05 -8.44
CA ALA A 215 -6.71 -29.27 -8.34
C ALA A 215 -7.56 -30.42 -8.88
N ARG A 216 -7.21 -30.95 -10.06
CA ARG A 216 -7.47 -32.34 -10.40
C ARG A 216 -6.12 -33.06 -10.45
N PRO A 217 -5.92 -34.14 -9.70
CA PRO A 217 -4.74 -34.97 -9.87
C PRO A 217 -4.95 -35.75 -11.18
N SER A 218 -4.05 -35.62 -12.15
CA SER A 218 -3.94 -36.62 -13.21
C SER A 218 -2.49 -37.08 -13.34
N SER A 219 -2.37 -38.38 -13.11
CA SER A 219 -1.29 -39.33 -13.40
C SER A 219 0.09 -38.80 -13.79
N ALA A 220 1.06 -39.07 -12.91
CA ALA A 220 2.45 -39.21 -13.27
C ALA A 220 2.61 -40.21 -14.43
N LYS A 221 3.28 -39.78 -15.49
CA LYS A 221 4.01 -40.69 -16.39
C LYS A 221 5.48 -40.32 -16.28
N THR A 222 6.23 -41.23 -15.66
CA THR A 222 7.66 -41.38 -15.81
C THR A 222 8.02 -41.57 -17.27
N PHE A 223 9.10 -40.95 -17.71
CA PHE A 223 9.90 -41.47 -18.80
C PHE A 223 11.34 -41.57 -18.32
N SER A 224 11.87 -42.77 -18.56
CA SER A 224 13.26 -43.23 -18.51
C SER A 224 14.23 -42.30 -19.23
#